data_AF-A0A914R075-F1
#
_entry.id   AF-A0A914R075-F1
#
_cell.length_a   1.000
_cell.length_b   1.000
_cell.length_c   1.000
_cell.angle_alpha   90.00
_cell.angle_beta   90.00
_cell.angle_gamma   90.00
#
_symmetry.space_group_name_H-M   'P 1'
#
loop_
_entity.id
_entity.type
_entity.pdbx_description
1 polymer ?
#
loop_
_entity_poly.entity_id
_entity_poly.type
_entity_poly.pdbx_seq_one_letter_code
_entity_poly.pdbx_strand_id
1 'polypeptide(L)'
;MINWEQLLYLTNPDKWSAAAMYQATRMFASNLNAKLCQRFYRYVLLPRLRDDIDEYKKLNFHLYQALHKATYKPQAFFKGIILPLCESGTCTLREATIFGSVLTKSSLPMLHAAVAMLKMVAASFSVL
;
A
#
# COMPACT_ATOMS: atom_id res chain seq x y z
N MET A 1 8.07 -13.44 -14.80
CA MET A 1 6.88 -13.25 -15.64
C MET A 1 7.07 -12.02 -16.50
N ILE A 2 7.31 -12.22 -17.80
CA ILE A 2 7.25 -11.16 -18.81
C ILE A 2 5.74 -10.96 -19.07
N ASN A 3 5.22 -9.73 -18.90
CA ASN A 3 3.80 -9.31 -19.12
C ASN A 3 2.75 -9.53 -18.01
N TRP A 4 3.14 -9.66 -16.73
CA TRP A 4 2.14 -9.82 -15.64
C TRP A 4 1.16 -8.62 -15.50
N GLU A 5 1.58 -7.40 -15.84
CA GLU A 5 0.74 -6.20 -15.73
C GLU A 5 -0.37 -6.18 -16.77
N GLN A 6 -0.06 -6.57 -18.01
CA GLN A 6 -1.07 -6.70 -19.06
C GLN A 6 -2.09 -7.77 -18.68
N LEU A 7 -1.63 -8.93 -18.19
CA LEU A 7 -2.52 -9.99 -17.74
C LEU A 7 -3.40 -9.52 -16.57
N LEU A 8 -2.82 -8.81 -15.60
CA LEU A 8 -3.57 -8.23 -14.49
C LEU A 8 -4.62 -7.24 -14.99
N TYR A 9 -4.28 -6.37 -15.94
CA TYR A 9 -5.21 -5.38 -16.48
C TYR A 9 -6.44 -6.02 -17.13
N LEU A 10 -6.26 -7.15 -17.83
CA LEU A 10 -7.38 -7.92 -18.41
C LEU A 10 -8.40 -8.41 -17.37
N THR A 11 -8.01 -8.50 -16.10
CA THR A 11 -8.91 -8.92 -15.00
C THR A 11 -9.71 -7.78 -14.39
N ASN A 12 -9.56 -6.54 -14.89
CA ASN A 12 -10.25 -5.33 -14.43
C ASN A 12 -10.14 -5.14 -12.90
N PRO A 13 -8.93 -4.89 -12.37
CA PRO A 13 -8.69 -4.82 -10.92
C PRO A 13 -9.53 -3.77 -10.19
N ASP A 14 -9.95 -2.71 -10.88
CA ASP A 14 -10.82 -1.66 -10.33
C ASP A 14 -12.20 -2.20 -9.91
N LYS A 15 -12.67 -3.27 -10.58
CA LYS A 15 -13.97 -3.91 -10.31
C LYS A 15 -13.87 -5.06 -9.31
N TRP A 16 -12.69 -5.35 -8.78
CA TRP A 16 -12.54 -6.45 -7.82
C TRP A 16 -13.31 -6.20 -6.53
N SER A 17 -13.84 -7.26 -5.93
CA SER A 17 -14.36 -7.18 -4.57
C SER A 17 -13.22 -6.94 -3.57
N ALA A 18 -13.55 -6.40 -2.39
CA ALA A 18 -12.57 -6.22 -1.32
C ALA A 18 -11.90 -7.55 -0.92
N ALA A 19 -12.65 -8.66 -0.93
CA ALA A 19 -12.14 -10.00 -0.65
C ALA A 19 -11.17 -10.49 -1.75
N ALA A 20 -11.46 -10.22 -3.02
CA ALA A 20 -10.56 -10.55 -4.12
C ALA A 20 -9.25 -9.75 -4.02
N MET A 21 -9.33 -8.46 -3.67
CA MET A 21 -8.15 -7.62 -3.44
C MET A 21 -7.26 -8.16 -2.31
N TYR A 22 -7.85 -8.67 -1.23
CA TYR A 22 -7.12 -9.33 -0.15
C TYR A 22 -6.36 -10.57 -0.64
N GLN A 23 -7.03 -11.47 -1.36
CA GLN A 23 -6.38 -12.69 -1.86
C GLN A 23 -5.29 -12.38 -2.89
N ALA A 24 -5.53 -11.43 -3.80
CA ALA A 24 -4.54 -10.98 -4.76
C ALA A 24 -3.31 -10.39 -4.06
N THR A 25 -3.52 -9.52 -3.05
CA THR A 25 -2.43 -8.93 -2.27
C THR A 25 -1.63 -10.01 -1.54
N ARG A 26 -2.30 -10.98 -0.92
CA ARG A 26 -1.64 -12.12 -0.25
C ARG A 26 -0.79 -12.92 -1.24
N MET A 27 -1.34 -13.24 -2.41
CA MET A 27 -0.64 -14.00 -3.45
C MET A 27 0.59 -13.24 -3.96
N PHE A 28 0.44 -11.95 -4.26
CA PHE A 28 1.55 -11.15 -4.79
C PHE A 28 2.62 -10.89 -3.74
N ALA A 29 2.25 -10.57 -2.50
CA ALA A 29 3.21 -10.39 -1.40
C ALA A 29 4.09 -11.64 -1.18
N SER A 30 3.56 -12.84 -1.42
CA SER A 30 4.32 -14.08 -1.29
C SER A 30 5.14 -14.44 -2.53
N ASN A 31 4.62 -14.22 -3.74
CA ASN A 31 5.19 -14.80 -4.96
C ASN A 31 5.95 -13.82 -5.86
N LEU A 32 5.61 -12.53 -5.86
CA LEU A 32 6.30 -11.55 -6.71
C LEU A 32 7.57 -11.03 -6.04
N ASN A 33 8.56 -10.60 -6.84
CA ASN A 33 9.72 -9.90 -6.30
C ASN A 33 9.34 -8.49 -5.80
N ALA A 34 10.19 -7.86 -4.99
CA ALA A 34 9.89 -6.57 -4.37
C ALA A 34 9.59 -5.45 -5.38
N LYS A 35 10.28 -5.43 -6.53
CA LYS A 35 10.06 -4.44 -7.58
C LYS A 35 8.66 -4.56 -8.19
N LEU A 36 8.20 -5.78 -8.45
CA LEU A 36 6.87 -6.03 -9.01
C LEU A 36 5.77 -5.78 -7.97
N CYS A 37 5.94 -6.24 -6.72
CA CYS A 37 5.01 -5.91 -5.63
C CYS A 37 4.86 -4.41 -5.43
N GLN A 38 5.96 -3.65 -5.49
CA GLN A 38 5.93 -2.19 -5.35
C GLN A 38 4.99 -1.57 -6.41
N ARG A 39 5.04 -2.04 -7.66
CA ARG A 39 4.18 -1.55 -8.74
C ARG A 39 2.72 -1.91 -8.49
N PHE A 40 2.42 -3.15 -8.11
CA PHE A 40 1.07 -3.57 -7.75
C PHE A 40 0.52 -2.73 -6.57
N TYR A 41 1.33 -2.52 -5.53
CA TYR A 41 0.93 -1.71 -4.39
C TYR A 41 0.65 -0.27 -4.77
N ARG A 42 1.48 0.34 -5.62
CA ARG A 42 1.34 1.74 -6.01
C ARG A 42 0.16 1.99 -6.95
N TYR A 43 -0.04 1.11 -7.94
CA TYR A 43 -0.98 1.36 -9.04
C TYR A 43 -2.33 0.66 -8.87
N VAL A 44 -2.45 -0.29 -7.96
CA VAL A 44 -3.69 -1.06 -7.77
C VAL A 44 -4.17 -1.00 -6.32
N LEU A 45 -3.32 -1.38 -5.37
CA LEU A 45 -3.75 -1.46 -3.98
C LEU A 45 -3.96 -0.08 -3.35
N LEU A 46 -2.98 0.83 -3.45
CA LEU A 46 -3.05 2.15 -2.82
C LEU A 46 -4.26 2.96 -3.32
N PRO A 47 -4.54 3.11 -4.64
CA PRO A 47 -5.73 3.81 -5.12
C PRO A 47 -7.01 3.21 -4.52
N ARG A 48 -7.16 1.88 -4.59
CA ARG A 48 -8.33 1.20 -4.04
C ARG A 48 -8.53 1.44 -2.53
N LEU A 49 -7.44 1.49 -1.75
CA LEU A 49 -7.52 1.79 -0.33
C LEU A 49 -7.97 3.23 -0.07
N ARG A 50 -7.45 4.19 -0.84
CA ARG A 50 -7.81 5.61 -0.73
C ARG A 50 -9.26 5.84 -1.14
N ASP A 51 -9.70 5.24 -2.25
CA ASP A 51 -11.08 5.34 -2.73
C ASP A 51 -12.09 4.83 -1.70
N ASP A 52 -11.82 3.69 -1.06
CA ASP A 52 -12.71 3.11 -0.03
C ASP A 52 -12.77 4.00 1.23
N ILE A 53 -11.64 4.59 1.62
CA ILE A 53 -11.58 5.52 2.75
C ILE A 53 -12.30 6.82 2.41
N ASP A 54 -12.16 7.34 1.19
CA ASP A 54 -12.83 8.57 0.81
C ASP A 54 -14.34 8.38 0.70
N GLU A 55 -14.80 7.30 0.07
CA GLU A 55 -16.23 7.03 -0.11
C GLU A 55 -16.92 6.73 1.23
N TYR A 56 -16.38 5.79 2.02
CA TYR A 56 -17.07 5.28 3.22
C TYR A 56 -16.59 5.88 4.53
N LYS A 57 -15.55 6.72 4.49
CA LYS A 57 -14.87 7.30 5.69
C LYS A 57 -14.36 6.24 6.68
N LYS A 58 -14.27 4.97 6.24
CA LYS A 58 -13.75 3.80 6.95
C LYS A 58 -13.18 2.85 5.93
N LEU A 59 -12.21 2.02 6.34
CA LEU A 59 -11.65 1.01 5.45
C LEU A 59 -12.38 -0.33 5.63
N ASN A 60 -12.77 -0.96 4.53
CA ASN A 60 -13.34 -2.30 4.51
C ASN A 60 -12.40 -3.30 5.21
N PHE A 61 -12.98 -4.26 5.93
CA PHE A 61 -12.22 -5.27 6.68
C PHE A 61 -11.20 -6.04 5.80
N HIS A 62 -11.61 -6.51 4.62
CA HIS A 62 -10.68 -7.25 3.73
C HIS A 62 -9.59 -6.34 3.15
N LEU A 63 -9.90 -5.08 2.89
CA LEU A 63 -8.90 -4.11 2.44
C LEU A 63 -7.90 -3.78 3.56
N TYR A 64 -8.35 -3.71 4.82
CA TYR A 64 -7.45 -3.61 5.97
C TYR A 64 -6.55 -4.84 6.08
N GLN A 65 -7.09 -6.04 5.91
CA GLN A 65 -6.30 -7.27 5.86
C GLN A 65 -5.31 -7.28 4.68
N ALA A 66 -5.69 -6.72 3.52
CA ALA A 66 -4.82 -6.58 2.36
C ALA A 66 -3.65 -5.64 2.67
N LEU A 67 -3.94 -4.48 3.26
CA LEU A 67 -2.93 -3.52 3.70
C LEU A 67 -1.96 -4.14 4.71
N HIS A 68 -2.47 -4.90 5.69
CA HIS A 68 -1.63 -5.64 6.62
C HIS A 68 -0.82 -6.75 5.93
N LYS A 69 -1.36 -7.45 4.92
CA LYS A 69 -0.58 -8.43 4.16
C LYS A 69 0.50 -7.79 3.30
N ALA A 70 0.32 -6.56 2.85
CA ALA A 70 1.34 -5.85 2.09
C ALA A 70 2.64 -5.63 2.90
N THR A 71 2.54 -5.50 4.25
CA THR A 71 3.70 -5.27 5.13
C THR A 71 4.68 -6.43 5.19
N TYR A 72 4.26 -7.65 4.82
CA TYR A 72 5.13 -8.84 4.71
C TYR A 72 6.20 -8.72 3.62
N LYS A 73 6.12 -7.68 2.76
CA LYS A 73 7.21 -7.30 1.86
C LYS A 73 7.61 -5.84 2.10
N PRO A 74 8.37 -5.54 3.17
CA PRO A 74 8.58 -4.17 3.69
C PRO A 74 9.11 -3.19 2.65
N GLN A 75 10.08 -3.59 1.83
CA GLN A 75 10.65 -2.72 0.80
C GLN A 75 9.60 -2.26 -0.21
N ALA A 76 8.72 -3.17 -0.64
CA ALA A 76 7.63 -2.86 -1.57
C ALA A 76 6.56 -2.02 -0.88
N PHE A 77 6.23 -2.35 0.37
CA PHE A 77 5.24 -1.63 1.18
C PHE A 77 5.61 -0.15 1.35
N PHE A 78 6.83 0.15 1.81
CA PHE A 78 7.23 1.55 2.00
C PHE A 78 7.29 2.33 0.69
N LYS A 79 7.89 1.76 -0.37
CA LYS A 79 8.05 2.45 -1.66
C LYS A 79 6.79 2.49 -2.51
N GLY A 80 5.83 1.60 -2.27
CA GLY A 80 4.60 1.46 -3.05
C GLY A 80 3.37 2.04 -2.34
N ILE A 81 3.40 2.19 -1.02
CA ILE A 81 2.25 2.64 -0.23
C ILE A 81 2.60 3.87 0.59
N ILE A 82 3.47 3.75 1.60
CA ILE A 82 3.69 4.81 2.60
C ILE A 82 4.33 6.06 1.98
N LEU A 83 5.44 5.92 1.25
CA LEU A 83 6.10 7.07 0.65
C LEU A 83 5.22 7.76 -0.40
N PRO A 84 4.58 7.05 -1.36
CA PRO A 84 3.63 7.70 -2.27
C PRO A 84 2.45 8.38 -1.57
N LEU A 85 1.94 7.81 -0.48
CA LEU A 85 0.86 8.45 0.29
C LEU A 85 1.34 9.77 0.92
N CYS A 86 2.51 9.78 1.57
CA CYS A 86 3.10 10.99 2.16
C CYS A 86 3.48 12.04 1.11
N GLU A 87 4.07 11.62 -0.01
CA GLU A 87 4.52 12.49 -1.10
C GLU A 87 3.35 13.05 -1.93
N SER A 88 2.14 12.49 -1.81
CA SER A 88 0.99 12.90 -2.63
C SER A 88 0.43 14.28 -2.32
N GLY A 89 0.79 14.90 -1.19
CA GLY A 89 0.25 16.19 -0.73
C GLY A 89 -1.26 16.18 -0.40
N THR A 90 -1.94 15.05 -0.58
CA THR A 90 -3.39 14.89 -0.43
C THR A 90 -3.77 13.89 0.67
N CYS A 91 -2.78 13.43 1.45
CA CYS A 91 -3.01 12.49 2.54
C CYS A 91 -3.83 13.15 3.66
N THR A 92 -5.01 12.61 3.92
CA THR A 92 -5.91 13.07 4.97
C THR A 92 -5.53 12.51 6.34
N LEU A 93 -5.98 13.15 7.43
CA LEU A 93 -5.81 12.61 8.79
C LEU A 93 -6.43 11.22 8.96
N ARG A 94 -7.55 10.95 8.26
CA ARG A 94 -8.24 9.66 8.31
C ARG A 94 -7.39 8.55 7.67
N GLU A 95 -6.83 8.82 6.50
CA GLU A 95 -5.85 7.91 5.87
C GLU A 95 -4.65 7.72 6.80
N ALA A 96 -4.01 8.79 7.26
CA ALA A 96 -2.85 8.71 8.15
C ALA A 96 -3.12 7.85 9.40
N THR A 97 -4.29 7.98 10.01
CA THR A 97 -4.71 7.18 11.17
C THR A 97 -4.83 5.69 10.83
N ILE A 98 -5.46 5.36 9.71
CA ILE A 98 -5.68 3.96 9.30
C ILE A 98 -4.34 3.30 8.91
N PHE A 99 -3.55 3.94 8.05
CA PHE A 99 -2.25 3.40 7.63
C PHE A 99 -1.27 3.33 8.81
N GLY A 100 -1.28 4.32 9.70
CA GLY A 100 -0.53 4.32 10.95
C GLY A 100 -0.88 3.15 11.86
N SER A 101 -2.17 2.80 11.98
CA SER A 101 -2.61 1.65 12.78
C SER A 101 -2.10 0.29 12.27
N VAL A 102 -1.83 0.17 10.96
CA VAL A 102 -1.22 -1.04 10.40
C VAL A 102 0.28 -1.06 10.67
N LEU A 103 0.95 0.09 10.57
CA LEU A 103 2.37 0.22 10.91
C LEU A 103 2.65 -0.18 12.36
N THR A 104 1.83 0.27 13.31
CA THR A 104 2.01 -0.06 14.74
C THR A 104 1.77 -1.53 15.07
N LYS A 105 0.89 -2.21 14.32
CA LYS A 105 0.59 -3.64 14.49
C LYS A 105 1.55 -4.57 13.74
N SER A 106 2.33 -4.05 12.80
CA SER A 106 3.21 -4.86 11.96
C SER A 106 4.62 -4.94 12.53
N SER A 107 5.19 -6.15 12.59
CA SER A 107 6.60 -6.33 12.91
C SER A 107 7.46 -6.07 11.67
N LEU A 108 8.01 -4.86 11.56
CA LEU A 108 8.82 -4.41 10.41
C LEU A 108 10.32 -4.47 10.74
N PRO A 109 11.19 -4.90 9.80
CA PRO A 109 12.63 -4.85 10.01
C PRO A 109 13.13 -3.43 10.24
N MET A 110 13.94 -3.25 11.28
CA MET A 110 14.44 -1.95 11.76
C MET A 110 15.07 -1.10 10.66
N LEU A 111 15.91 -1.68 9.79
CA LEU A 111 16.59 -0.93 8.72
C LEU A 111 15.59 -0.32 7.73
N HIS A 112 14.53 -1.04 7.37
CA HIS A 112 13.51 -0.53 6.46
C HIS A 112 12.70 0.59 7.10
N ALA A 113 12.36 0.45 8.38
CA ALA A 113 11.65 1.47 9.14
C ALA A 113 12.48 2.76 9.29
N ALA A 114 13.77 2.64 9.64
CA ALA A 114 14.68 3.78 9.79
C ALA A 114 14.82 4.59 8.49
N VAL A 115 15.02 3.91 7.35
CA VAL A 115 15.11 4.58 6.04
C VAL A 115 13.79 5.25 5.66
N ALA A 116 12.66 4.62 5.96
CA ALA A 116 11.35 5.21 5.70
C ALA A 116 11.11 6.47 6.54
N MET A 117 11.44 6.44 7.83
CA MET A 117 11.34 7.60 8.71
C MET A 117 12.21 8.77 8.22
N LEU A 118 13.47 8.49 7.86
CA LEU A 118 14.38 9.51 7.32
C LEU A 118 13.80 10.18 6.08
N LYS A 119 13.22 9.38 5.16
CA LYS A 119 12.58 9.90 3.95
C LYS A 119 11.34 10.73 4.25
N MET A 120 10.51 10.29 5.18
CA MET A 120 9.31 11.03 5.59
C MET A 120 9.68 12.40 6.16
N VAL A 121 10.70 12.46 7.02
CA VAL A 121 11.18 13.74 7.60
C VAL A 121 11.75 14.66 6.52
N ALA A 122 12.52 14.11 5.58
CA ALA A 122 13.08 14.90 4.48
C ALA A 122 12.00 15.47 3.54
N ALA A 123 10.91 14.73 3.29
CA ALA A 123 9.79 15.20 2.48
C ALA A 123 9.04 16.38 3.13
N SER A 124 8.88 16.35 4.46
CA SER A 124 8.21 17.42 5.22
C SER A 124 8.96 18.77 5.19
N PHE A 125 10.28 18.77 4.95
CA PHE A 125 11.08 19.98 4.88
C PHE A 125 10.87 20.82 3.61
N SER A 126 10.00 20.37 2.70
CA SER A 126 9.68 21.08 1.46
C SER A 126 8.27 21.68 1.42
N VAL A 127 7.57 21.74 2.56
CA VAL A 127 6.24 22.34 2.71
C VAL A 127 6.16 23.32 3.90
N LEU A 128 7.31 23.86 4.34
CA LEU A 128 7.41 25.13 5.04
C LEU A 128 8.07 26.15 4.11
#